data_AF-A0A5B2U4P7-F1
#
_entry.id   AF-A0A5B2U4P7-F1
#
_cell.length_a   1.000
_cell.length_b   1.000
_cell.length_c   1.000
_cell.angle_alpha   90.00
_cell.angle_beta   90.00
_cell.angle_gamma   90.00
#
_symmetry.space_group_name_H-M   'P 1'
#
loop_
_entity.id
_entity.type
_entity.pdbx_description
1 polymer ?
#
loop_
_entity_poly.entity_id
_entity_poly.type
_entity_poly.pdbx_seq_one_letter_code
_entity_poly.pdbx_strand_id
1 'polypeptide(L)'
;MNWNIETGKQISMILSIIVMLLMVIKYRKTGKENLFFIIGYLLFSLIDIFCYFYYDLTKLPTDIFYVIGFLMIVFFLYLFYYYQLLYVPLLKKIQTIILVLFVLNIAVMFYTEDDLLHHFSFNMLYVDILLLLFSIILFLYQTFNSDKILGINNYLPFWISVALLIFFIGSIPILFFRNTVSESIYFFILFMLNLISNGILILGLIGNKQEKIR
;
A
#
# COMPACT_ATOMS: atom_id res chain seq x y z
N MET A 1 -15.63 -5.63 24.25
CA MET A 1 -15.13 -4.26 24.01
C MET A 1 -15.83 -3.73 22.78
N ASN A 2 -16.72 -2.75 22.92
CA ASN A 2 -17.48 -2.21 21.78
C ASN A 2 -16.63 -1.14 21.10
N TRP A 3 -15.77 -1.58 20.17
CA TRP A 3 -15.03 -0.67 19.30
C TRP A 3 -16.00 0.13 18.44
N ASN A 4 -15.90 1.46 18.46
CA ASN A 4 -16.68 2.31 17.58
C ASN A 4 -16.02 2.37 16.20
N ILE A 5 -16.54 1.56 15.29
CA ILE A 5 -16.04 1.42 13.91
C ILE A 5 -16.00 2.79 13.21
N GLU A 6 -17.02 3.61 13.44
CA GLU A 6 -17.16 4.90 12.77
C GLU A 6 -16.06 5.88 13.20
N THR A 7 -15.84 5.99 14.51
CA THR A 7 -14.73 6.79 15.04
C THR A 7 -13.37 6.27 14.54
N GLY A 8 -13.20 4.95 14.46
CA GLY A 8 -11.99 4.32 13.92
C GLY A 8 -11.70 4.74 12.47
N LYS A 9 -12.72 4.66 11.59
CA LYS A 9 -12.63 5.09 10.19
C LYS A 9 -12.24 6.57 10.07
N GLN A 10 -12.90 7.43 10.85
CA GLN A 10 -12.61 8.87 10.85
C GLN A 10 -11.16 9.17 11.28
N ILE A 11 -10.67 8.50 12.33
CA ILE A 11 -9.27 8.66 12.76
C ILE A 11 -8.30 8.18 11.66
N SER A 12 -8.57 7.03 11.03
CA SER A 12 -7.73 6.52 9.93
C SER A 12 -7.71 7.48 8.72
N MET A 13 -8.83 8.09 8.37
CA MET A 13 -8.90 9.11 7.30
C MET A 13 -8.13 10.38 7.66
N ILE A 14 -8.25 10.88 8.90
CA ILE A 14 -7.46 12.03 9.36
C ILE A 14 -5.97 11.71 9.30
N LEU A 15 -5.58 10.52 9.73
CA LEU A 15 -4.19 10.07 9.71
C LEU A 15 -3.65 9.98 8.28
N SER A 16 -4.42 9.44 7.33
CA SER A 16 -4.01 9.38 5.93
C SER A 16 -3.83 10.79 5.35
N ILE A 17 -4.74 11.73 5.64
CA ILE A 17 -4.60 13.14 5.25
C ILE A 17 -3.31 13.76 5.80
N ILE A 18 -2.97 13.51 7.07
CA ILE A 18 -1.72 13.99 7.66
C ILE A 18 -0.50 13.46 6.90
N VAL A 19 -0.48 12.16 6.59
CA VAL A 19 0.61 11.54 5.83
C VAL A 19 0.69 12.11 4.41
N MET A 20 -0.44 12.27 3.72
CA MET A 20 -0.52 12.90 2.41
C MET A 20 0.09 14.31 2.41
N LEU A 21 -0.31 15.15 3.38
CA LEU A 21 0.24 16.50 3.53
C LEU A 21 1.75 16.47 3.78
N LEU A 22 2.23 15.58 4.65
CA LEU A 22 3.66 15.44 4.91
C LEU A 22 4.44 15.02 3.66
N MET A 23 3.91 14.09 2.86
CA MET A 23 4.52 13.66 1.59
C MET A 23 4.60 14.81 0.59
N VAL A 24 3.54 15.61 0.46
CA VAL A 24 3.51 16.77 -0.45
C VAL A 24 4.48 17.87 0.01
N ILE A 25 4.46 18.23 1.29
CA ILE A 25 5.34 19.27 1.86
C ILE A 25 6.81 18.86 1.72
N LYS A 26 7.11 17.58 1.99
CA LYS A 26 8.49 17.08 1.92
C LYS A 26 8.91 16.61 0.55
N TYR A 27 8.03 16.60 -0.46
CA TYR A 27 8.27 16.04 -1.80
C TYR A 27 9.63 16.42 -2.40
N ARG A 28 10.04 17.70 -2.28
CA ARG A 28 11.34 18.18 -2.77
C ARG A 28 12.55 17.50 -2.10
N LYS A 29 12.40 17.08 -0.85
CA LYS A 29 13.42 16.35 -0.05
C LYS A 29 13.33 14.84 -0.23
N THR A 30 12.14 14.34 -0.57
CA THR A 30 11.84 12.91 -0.65
C THR A 30 12.52 12.20 -1.82
N GLY A 31 13.01 12.91 -2.84
CA GLY A 31 13.60 12.30 -4.03
C GLY A 31 12.55 11.86 -5.05
N LYS A 32 12.87 11.98 -6.34
CA LYS A 32 11.94 11.71 -7.46
C LYS A 32 11.62 10.22 -7.59
N GLU A 33 12.49 9.36 -7.10
CA GLU A 33 12.32 7.91 -7.08
C GLU A 33 11.09 7.46 -6.27
N ASN A 34 10.60 8.29 -5.34
CA ASN A 34 9.44 8.00 -4.50
C ASN A 34 8.11 8.45 -5.10
N LEU A 35 8.11 9.03 -6.30
CA LEU A 35 6.93 9.62 -6.92
C LEU A 35 5.79 8.62 -7.12
N PHE A 36 6.09 7.41 -7.62
CA PHE A 36 5.05 6.41 -7.87
C PHE A 36 4.39 5.91 -6.58
N PHE A 37 5.17 5.76 -5.51
CA PHE A 37 4.61 5.44 -4.21
C PHE A 37 3.73 6.57 -3.67
N ILE A 38 4.20 7.83 -3.75
CA ILE A 38 3.42 8.99 -3.29
C ILE A 38 2.10 9.09 -4.05
N ILE A 39 2.11 8.95 -5.38
CA ILE A 39 0.88 8.98 -6.19
C ILE A 39 -0.03 7.80 -5.82
N GLY A 40 0.51 6.59 -5.66
CA GLY A 40 -0.27 5.43 -5.25
C GLY A 40 -0.92 5.61 -3.88
N TYR A 41 -0.18 6.14 -2.90
CA TYR A 41 -0.67 6.40 -1.56
C TYR A 41 -1.75 7.50 -1.54
N LEU A 42 -1.53 8.60 -2.29
CA LEU A 42 -2.52 9.67 -2.45
C LEU A 42 -3.80 9.12 -3.08
N LEU A 43 -3.68 8.37 -4.17
CA LEU A 43 -4.81 7.79 -4.88
C LEU A 43 -5.60 6.84 -3.97
N PHE A 44 -4.92 5.92 -3.27
CA PHE A 44 -5.57 5.01 -2.32
C PHE A 44 -6.33 5.76 -1.22
N SER A 45 -5.69 6.76 -0.62
CA SER A 45 -6.30 7.55 0.46
C SER A 45 -7.51 8.34 -0.03
N LEU A 46 -7.43 8.91 -1.25
CA LEU A 46 -8.55 9.63 -1.86
C LEU A 46 -9.71 8.70 -2.22
N ILE A 47 -9.43 7.49 -2.72
CA ILE A 47 -10.46 6.47 -2.98
C ILE A 47 -11.17 6.10 -1.67
N ASP A 48 -10.43 5.81 -0.61
CA ASP A 48 -10.99 5.41 0.69
C ASP A 48 -11.92 6.50 1.26
N ILE A 49 -11.43 7.76 1.28
CA ILE A 49 -12.21 8.91 1.74
C ILE A 49 -13.43 9.14 0.84
N PHE A 50 -13.27 9.09 -0.48
CA PHE A 50 -14.36 9.28 -1.42
C PHE A 50 -15.43 8.20 -1.26
N CYS A 51 -15.05 6.93 -1.20
CA CYS A 51 -15.96 5.80 -1.04
C CYS A 51 -16.73 5.89 0.28
N TYR A 52 -16.09 6.32 1.37
CA TYR A 52 -16.76 6.54 2.64
C TYR A 52 -17.91 7.55 2.51
N PHE A 53 -17.64 8.75 1.99
CA PHE A 53 -18.68 9.79 1.85
C PHE A 53 -19.71 9.45 0.76
N TYR A 54 -19.28 8.83 -0.34
CA TYR A 54 -20.17 8.40 -1.41
C TYR A 54 -21.17 7.36 -0.90
N TYR A 55 -20.70 6.34 -0.18
CA TYR A 55 -21.58 5.34 0.41
C TYR A 55 -22.52 5.97 1.45
N ASP A 56 -22.01 6.87 2.30
CA ASP A 56 -22.87 7.50 3.29
C ASP A 56 -24.04 8.29 2.67
N LEU A 57 -23.77 9.04 1.59
CA LEU A 57 -24.76 9.86 0.90
C LEU A 57 -25.71 9.05 -0.01
N THR A 58 -25.21 8.05 -0.72
CA THR A 58 -25.96 7.37 -1.79
C THR A 58 -26.44 5.98 -1.43
N LYS A 59 -25.81 5.33 -0.44
CA LYS A 59 -25.98 3.91 -0.10
C LYS A 59 -25.74 2.95 -1.28
N LEU A 60 -25.07 3.41 -2.33
CA LEU A 60 -24.71 2.61 -3.51
C LEU A 60 -23.39 1.88 -3.29
N PRO A 61 -23.19 0.71 -3.93
CA PRO A 61 -21.96 -0.07 -3.80
C PRO A 61 -20.74 0.74 -4.27
N THR A 62 -19.61 0.50 -3.64
CA THR A 62 -18.34 1.19 -3.90
C THR A 62 -17.24 0.28 -4.44
N ASP A 63 -17.57 -1.00 -4.64
CA ASP A 63 -16.65 -2.07 -5.05
C ASP A 63 -15.85 -1.70 -6.30
N ILE A 64 -16.51 -1.09 -7.30
CA ILE A 64 -15.86 -0.68 -8.56
C ILE A 64 -14.68 0.26 -8.34
N PHE A 65 -14.77 1.18 -7.37
CA PHE A 65 -13.70 2.11 -7.06
C PHE A 65 -12.52 1.41 -6.39
N TYR A 66 -12.78 0.41 -5.55
CA TYR A 66 -11.74 -0.40 -4.93
C TYR A 66 -11.12 -1.39 -5.92
N VAL A 67 -11.90 -2.00 -6.81
CA VAL A 67 -11.39 -2.94 -7.81
C VAL A 67 -10.50 -2.21 -8.81
N ILE A 68 -11.00 -1.17 -9.46
CA ILE A 68 -10.22 -0.44 -10.47
C ILE A 68 -9.14 0.40 -9.79
N GLY A 69 -9.53 1.22 -8.82
CA GLY A 69 -8.64 2.18 -8.20
C GLY A 69 -7.58 1.53 -7.33
N PHE A 70 -7.98 0.63 -6.43
CA PHE A 70 -7.04 0.00 -5.49
C PHE A 70 -6.38 -1.26 -6.06
N LEU A 71 -7.15 -2.29 -6.46
CA LEU A 71 -6.58 -3.57 -6.91
C LEU A 71 -5.81 -3.44 -8.23
N MET A 72 -6.28 -2.65 -9.19
CA MET A 72 -5.58 -2.50 -10.48
C MET A 72 -4.54 -1.36 -10.45
N ILE A 73 -4.96 -0.13 -10.13
CA ILE A 73 -4.09 1.04 -10.32
C ILE A 73 -3.08 1.21 -9.17
N VAL A 74 -3.52 1.21 -7.91
CA VAL A 74 -2.61 1.44 -6.77
C VAL A 74 -1.57 0.32 -6.64
N PHE A 75 -1.97 -0.95 -6.74
CA PHE A 75 -1.02 -2.05 -6.70
C PHE A 75 -0.02 -1.99 -7.86
N PHE A 76 -0.46 -1.65 -9.07
CA PHE A 76 0.46 -1.42 -10.19
C PHE A 76 1.49 -0.33 -9.87
N LEU A 77 1.05 0.81 -9.31
CA LEU A 77 1.95 1.90 -8.92
C LEU A 77 2.98 1.46 -7.86
N TYR A 78 2.57 0.64 -6.89
CA TYR A 78 3.48 0.09 -5.88
C TYR A 78 4.49 -0.90 -6.47
N LEU A 79 4.05 -1.81 -7.35
CA LEU A 79 4.96 -2.74 -8.04
C LEU A 79 5.94 -2.00 -8.96
N PHE A 80 5.46 -0.98 -9.67
CA PHE A 80 6.29 -0.17 -10.56
C PHE A 80 7.27 0.70 -9.78
N TYR A 81 6.88 1.20 -8.61
CA TYR A 81 7.78 1.89 -7.68
C TYR A 81 8.98 1.01 -7.33
N TYR A 82 8.78 -0.26 -6.97
CA TYR A 82 9.89 -1.18 -6.69
C TYR A 82 10.75 -1.50 -7.92
N TYR A 83 10.15 -1.57 -9.11
CA TYR A 83 10.91 -1.70 -10.37
C TYR A 83 11.90 -0.54 -10.59
N GLN A 84 11.53 0.68 -10.20
CA GLN A 84 12.43 1.83 -10.33
C GLN A 84 13.58 1.82 -9.33
N LEU A 85 13.35 1.31 -8.12
CA LEU A 85 14.35 1.24 -7.06
C LEU A 85 15.42 0.17 -7.31
N LEU A 86 15.11 -0.85 -8.11
CA LEU A 86 16.04 -1.91 -8.46
C LEU A 86 17.03 -1.45 -9.54
N TYR A 87 18.32 -1.55 -9.23
CA TYR A 87 19.44 -1.24 -10.13
C TYR A 87 20.23 -2.48 -10.53
N VAL A 88 20.18 -3.57 -9.75
CA VAL A 88 20.82 -4.84 -10.11
C VAL A 88 20.05 -5.46 -11.29
N PRO A 89 20.70 -5.72 -12.46
CA PRO A 89 20.00 -6.17 -13.66
C PRO A 89 19.17 -7.46 -13.47
N LEU A 90 19.71 -8.42 -12.71
CA LEU A 90 19.02 -9.67 -12.42
C LEU A 90 17.73 -9.44 -11.62
N LEU A 91 17.81 -8.68 -10.52
CA LEU A 91 16.63 -8.38 -9.69
C LEU A 91 15.60 -7.57 -10.46
N LYS A 92 16.05 -6.63 -11.30
CA LYS A 92 15.18 -5.84 -12.17
C LYS A 92 14.44 -6.70 -13.18
N LYS A 93 15.10 -7.70 -13.76
CA LYS A 93 14.47 -8.69 -14.65
C LYS A 93 13.41 -9.52 -13.93
N ILE A 94 13.68 -9.96 -12.69
CA ILE A 94 12.69 -10.67 -11.86
C ILE A 94 11.49 -9.75 -11.59
N GLN A 95 11.72 -8.48 -11.26
CA GLN A 95 10.64 -7.51 -11.05
C GLN A 95 9.81 -7.26 -12.32
N THR A 96 10.42 -7.26 -13.51
CA THR A 96 9.68 -7.22 -14.77
C THR A 96 8.77 -8.43 -14.91
N ILE A 97 9.22 -9.63 -14.53
CA ILE A 97 8.37 -10.83 -14.53
C ILE A 97 7.20 -10.66 -13.55
N ILE A 98 7.44 -10.11 -12.36
CA ILE A 98 6.38 -9.80 -11.38
C ILE A 98 5.33 -8.85 -11.96
N LEU A 99 5.75 -7.80 -12.68
CA LEU A 99 4.82 -6.87 -13.35
C LEU A 99 4.01 -7.56 -14.45
N VAL A 100 4.62 -8.45 -15.23
CA VAL A 100 3.90 -9.23 -16.25
C VAL A 100 2.88 -10.17 -15.58
N LEU A 101 3.27 -10.85 -14.49
CA LEU A 101 2.36 -11.71 -13.72
C LEU A 101 1.18 -10.92 -13.13
N PHE A 102 1.40 -9.69 -12.69
CA PHE A 102 0.33 -8.81 -12.22
C PHE A 102 -0.70 -8.51 -13.32
N VAL A 103 -0.24 -8.15 -14.53
CA VAL A 103 -1.16 -7.91 -15.67
C VAL A 103 -1.88 -9.18 -16.09
N LEU A 104 -1.19 -10.33 -16.09
CA LEU A 104 -1.81 -11.63 -16.34
C LEU A 104 -2.84 -11.97 -15.26
N ASN A 105 -2.58 -11.66 -13.99
CA ASN A 105 -3.52 -11.86 -12.89
C ASN A 105 -4.83 -11.09 -13.16
N ILE A 106 -4.74 -9.81 -13.53
CA ILE A 106 -5.92 -9.02 -13.92
C ILE A 106 -6.70 -9.70 -15.05
N ALA A 107 -6.01 -10.11 -16.11
CA ALA A 107 -6.64 -10.76 -17.26
C ALA A 107 -7.33 -12.09 -16.90
N VAL A 108 -6.69 -12.91 -16.05
CA VAL A 108 -7.26 -14.15 -15.54
C VAL A 108 -8.49 -13.87 -14.68
N MET A 109 -8.43 -12.90 -13.76
CA MET A 109 -9.56 -12.56 -12.88
C MET A 109 -10.77 -12.07 -13.68
N PHE A 110 -10.57 -11.26 -14.73
CA PHE A 110 -11.66 -10.87 -15.65
C PHE A 110 -12.29 -12.06 -16.39
N TYR A 111 -11.56 -13.15 -16.60
CA TYR A 111 -12.06 -14.34 -17.26
C TYR A 111 -12.73 -15.32 -16.27
N THR A 112 -12.24 -15.40 -15.03
CA THR A 112 -12.69 -16.40 -14.05
C THR A 112 -13.76 -15.90 -13.09
N GLU A 113 -13.76 -14.62 -12.71
CA GLU A 113 -14.74 -14.08 -11.77
C GLU A 113 -15.90 -13.43 -12.52
N ASP A 114 -17.11 -13.89 -12.19
CA ASP A 114 -18.35 -13.29 -12.67
C ASP A 114 -18.48 -11.88 -12.08
N ASP A 115 -18.51 -10.88 -12.96
CA ASP A 115 -18.70 -9.46 -12.62
C ASP A 115 -17.69 -8.87 -11.63
N LEU A 116 -16.39 -9.07 -11.91
CA LEU A 116 -15.25 -8.54 -11.15
C LEU A 116 -15.38 -7.06 -10.76
N LEU A 117 -16.04 -6.24 -11.57
CA LEU A 117 -16.15 -4.80 -11.31
C LEU A 117 -17.19 -4.44 -10.23
N HIS A 118 -18.15 -5.32 -9.96
CA HIS A 118 -19.21 -5.07 -8.97
C HIS A 118 -19.03 -5.86 -7.67
N HIS A 119 -18.00 -6.72 -7.60
CA HIS A 119 -17.66 -7.47 -6.40
C HIS A 119 -16.17 -7.39 -6.09
N PHE A 120 -15.83 -7.03 -4.84
CA PHE A 120 -14.44 -7.00 -4.41
C PHE A 120 -13.80 -8.41 -4.40
N SER A 121 -12.83 -8.63 -5.29
CA SER A 121 -12.11 -9.90 -5.39
C SER A 121 -11.02 -10.04 -4.33
N PHE A 122 -11.28 -10.88 -3.32
CA PHE A 122 -10.26 -11.26 -2.35
C PHE A 122 -9.16 -12.13 -2.96
N ASN A 123 -9.46 -12.94 -3.99
CA ASN A 123 -8.46 -13.76 -4.67
C ASN A 123 -7.42 -12.88 -5.36
N MET A 124 -7.91 -11.88 -6.11
CA MET A 124 -7.05 -10.88 -6.74
C MET A 124 -6.19 -10.17 -5.70
N LEU A 125 -6.80 -9.69 -4.60
CA LEU A 125 -6.08 -9.05 -3.50
C LEU A 125 -4.96 -9.93 -2.93
N TYR A 126 -5.20 -11.22 -2.69
CA TYR A 126 -4.16 -12.11 -2.14
C TYR A 126 -2.98 -12.28 -3.09
N VAL A 127 -3.24 -12.44 -4.40
CA VAL A 127 -2.19 -12.53 -5.41
C VAL A 127 -1.41 -11.22 -5.47
N ASP A 128 -2.09 -10.08 -5.48
CA ASP A 128 -1.46 -8.76 -5.54
C ASP A 128 -0.59 -8.48 -4.31
N ILE A 129 -1.06 -8.86 -3.12
CA ILE A 129 -0.26 -8.82 -1.88
C ILE A 129 0.98 -9.68 -2.04
N LEU A 130 0.86 -10.93 -2.50
CA LEU A 130 1.99 -11.83 -2.67
C LEU A 130 3.05 -11.25 -3.65
N LEU A 131 2.62 -10.73 -4.80
CA LEU A 131 3.50 -10.08 -5.78
C LEU A 131 4.21 -8.85 -5.19
N LEU A 132 3.49 -8.05 -4.40
CA LEU A 132 4.06 -6.90 -3.71
C LEU A 132 5.08 -7.32 -2.65
N LEU A 133 4.79 -8.35 -1.85
CA LEU A 133 5.73 -8.88 -0.85
C LEU A 133 7.02 -9.37 -1.51
N PHE A 134 6.94 -10.10 -2.62
CA PHE A 134 8.12 -10.50 -3.39
C PHE A 134 8.91 -9.29 -3.90
N SER A 135 8.23 -8.26 -4.41
CA SER A 135 8.87 -7.02 -4.86
C SER A 135 9.65 -6.34 -3.73
N ILE A 136 9.05 -6.27 -2.53
CA ILE A 136 9.70 -5.72 -1.34
C ILE A 136 10.92 -6.54 -0.95
N ILE A 137 10.82 -7.87 -0.97
CA ILE A 137 11.94 -8.77 -0.63
C ILE A 137 13.12 -8.55 -1.59
N LEU A 138 12.87 -8.45 -2.90
CA LEU A 138 13.93 -8.16 -3.90
C LEU A 138 14.62 -6.83 -3.60
N PHE A 139 13.85 -5.80 -3.27
CA PHE A 139 14.37 -4.48 -2.92
C PHE A 139 15.19 -4.51 -1.62
N LEU A 140 14.71 -5.18 -0.57
CA LEU A 140 15.44 -5.30 0.70
C LEU A 140 16.72 -6.11 0.53
N TYR A 141 16.67 -7.21 -0.23
CA TYR A 141 17.84 -8.00 -0.57
C TYR A 141 18.92 -7.15 -1.26
N GLN A 142 18.53 -6.32 -2.24
CA GLN A 142 19.47 -5.39 -2.87
C GLN A 142 20.03 -4.37 -1.87
N THR A 143 19.15 -3.78 -1.06
CA THR A 143 19.51 -2.68 -0.15
C THR A 143 20.45 -3.14 0.95
N PHE A 144 20.20 -4.31 1.56
CA PHE A 144 21.03 -4.87 2.62
C PHE A 144 22.39 -5.35 2.12
N ASN A 145 22.52 -5.71 0.85
CA ASN A 145 23.78 -6.07 0.21
C ASN A 145 24.48 -4.87 -0.45
N SER A 146 24.14 -3.64 -0.06
CA SER A 146 24.72 -2.41 -0.63
C SER A 146 25.11 -1.43 0.47
N ASP A 147 25.96 -0.44 0.14
CA ASP A 147 26.38 0.61 1.07
C ASP A 147 25.22 1.47 1.60
N LYS A 148 24.04 1.40 0.96
CA LYS A 148 22.81 2.07 1.42
C LYS A 148 22.36 1.61 2.80
N ILE A 149 22.79 0.42 3.25
CA ILE A 149 22.50 -0.08 4.61
C ILE A 149 23.03 0.87 5.69
N LEU A 150 24.15 1.56 5.44
CA LEU A 150 24.79 2.47 6.41
C LEU A 150 23.95 3.73 6.67
N GLY A 151 23.11 4.12 5.71
CA GLY A 151 22.22 5.29 5.79
C GLY A 151 20.74 4.94 5.92
N ILE A 152 20.41 3.70 6.30
CA ILE A 152 19.03 3.16 6.17
C ILE A 152 17.98 3.95 6.96
N ASN A 153 18.37 4.53 8.09
CA ASN A 153 17.49 5.37 8.91
C ASN A 153 17.00 6.61 8.16
N ASN A 154 17.77 7.12 7.20
CA ASN A 154 17.41 8.28 6.38
C ASN A 154 16.81 7.87 5.01
N TYR A 155 16.77 6.58 4.70
CA TYR A 155 16.34 6.10 3.39
C TYR A 155 14.84 5.79 3.36
N LEU A 156 14.03 6.72 2.86
CA LEU A 156 12.56 6.57 2.86
C LEU A 156 12.04 5.27 2.20
N PRO A 157 12.61 4.79 1.08
CA PRO A 157 12.19 3.51 0.49
C PRO A 157 12.21 2.31 1.45
N PHE A 158 13.13 2.31 2.41
CA PHE A 158 13.14 1.31 3.48
C PHE A 158 11.91 1.43 4.39
N TRP A 159 11.62 2.63 4.90
CA TRP A 159 10.45 2.88 5.75
C TRP A 159 9.12 2.58 5.05
N ILE A 160 9.02 2.92 3.76
CA ILE A 160 7.88 2.55 2.92
C ILE A 160 7.71 1.03 2.88
N SER A 161 8.80 0.31 2.66
CA SER A 161 8.79 -1.15 2.61
C SER A 161 8.35 -1.77 3.93
N VAL A 162 8.84 -1.26 5.07
CA VAL A 162 8.43 -1.71 6.39
C VAL A 162 6.94 -1.44 6.64
N ALA A 163 6.45 -0.25 6.29
CA ALA A 163 5.04 0.12 6.45
C ALA A 163 4.10 -0.80 5.62
N LEU A 164 4.46 -1.05 4.36
CA LEU A 164 3.69 -1.93 3.48
C LEU A 164 3.74 -3.39 3.95
N LEU A 165 4.91 -3.89 4.39
CA LEU A 165 5.02 -5.25 4.94
C LEU A 165 4.11 -5.44 6.13
N ILE A 166 4.15 -4.53 7.12
CA ILE A 166 3.34 -4.64 8.32
C ILE A 166 1.85 -4.58 7.97
N PHE A 167 1.46 -3.63 7.12
CA PHE A 167 0.05 -3.49 6.73
C PHE A 167 -0.46 -4.72 6.00
N PHE A 168 0.21 -5.16 4.94
CA PHE A 168 -0.29 -6.25 4.09
C PHE A 168 -0.13 -7.62 4.73
N ILE A 169 1.00 -7.94 5.38
CA ILE A 169 1.17 -9.21 6.09
C ILE A 169 0.18 -9.28 7.26
N GLY A 170 0.03 -8.19 8.02
CA GLY A 170 -0.91 -8.12 9.13
C GLY A 170 -2.37 -8.26 8.67
N SER A 171 -2.68 -7.84 7.44
CA SER A 171 -4.04 -7.94 6.89
C SER A 171 -4.38 -9.36 6.41
N ILE A 172 -3.42 -10.20 6.00
CA ILE A 172 -3.70 -11.54 5.45
C ILE A 172 -4.57 -12.41 6.37
N PRO A 173 -4.23 -12.61 7.67
CA PRO A 173 -5.07 -13.43 8.56
C PRO A 173 -6.47 -12.85 8.74
N ILE A 174 -6.57 -11.53 8.82
CA ILE A 174 -7.84 -10.82 9.01
C ILE A 174 -8.77 -11.00 7.81
N LEU A 175 -8.22 -10.87 6.60
CA LEU A 175 -8.94 -11.08 5.36
C LEU A 175 -9.38 -12.53 5.19
N PHE A 176 -8.57 -13.48 5.68
CA PHE A 176 -8.88 -14.91 5.63
C PHE A 176 -10.00 -15.28 6.59
N PHE A 177 -9.95 -14.78 7.83
CA PHE A 177 -10.94 -15.04 8.88
C PHE A 177 -12.11 -14.04 8.90
N ARG A 178 -12.30 -13.24 7.85
CA ARG A 178 -13.29 -12.14 7.80
C ARG A 178 -14.73 -12.57 8.09
N ASN A 179 -15.11 -13.80 7.71
CA ASN A 179 -16.45 -14.34 7.91
C ASN A 179 -16.64 -15.01 9.28
N THR A 180 -15.55 -15.22 10.03
CA THR A 180 -15.55 -15.93 11.32
C THR A 180 -15.30 -15.02 12.52
N VAL A 181 -14.70 -13.85 12.28
CA VAL A 181 -14.39 -12.87 13.32
C VAL A 181 -15.50 -11.82 13.36
N SER A 182 -15.80 -11.30 14.56
CA SER A 182 -16.80 -10.23 14.67
C SER A 182 -16.35 -8.98 13.92
N GLU A 183 -17.31 -8.28 13.30
CA GLU A 183 -17.06 -7.05 12.54
C GLU A 183 -16.27 -6.01 13.36
N SER A 184 -16.58 -5.86 14.65
CA SER A 184 -15.88 -4.97 15.56
C SER A 184 -14.38 -5.29 15.71
N ILE A 185 -14.02 -6.58 15.80
CA ILE A 185 -12.63 -7.01 15.92
C ILE A 185 -11.92 -6.86 14.57
N TYR A 186 -12.60 -7.20 13.48
CA TYR A 186 -12.09 -7.03 12.12
C TYR A 186 -11.67 -5.58 11.86
N PHE A 187 -12.57 -4.61 12.08
CA PHE A 187 -12.26 -3.19 11.88
C PHE A 187 -11.29 -2.63 12.90
N PHE A 188 -11.29 -3.12 14.15
CA PHE A 188 -10.31 -2.71 15.14
C PHE A 188 -8.88 -3.08 14.71
N ILE A 189 -8.67 -4.30 14.20
CA ILE A 189 -7.34 -4.74 13.78
C ILE A 189 -6.91 -4.01 12.51
N LEU A 190 -7.80 -3.81 11.54
CA LEU A 190 -7.50 -2.97 10.37
C LEU A 190 -7.11 -1.54 10.76
N PHE A 191 -7.81 -0.96 11.73
CA PHE A 191 -7.46 0.34 12.31
C PHE A 191 -6.05 0.33 12.91
N MET A 192 -5.72 -0.68 13.73
CA MET A 192 -4.39 -0.80 14.33
C MET A 192 -3.29 -0.93 13.28
N LEU A 193 -3.51 -1.74 12.23
CA LEU A 193 -2.56 -1.90 11.13
C LEU A 193 -2.37 -0.59 10.36
N ASN A 194 -3.47 0.13 10.09
CA ASN A 194 -3.42 1.45 9.45
C ASN A 194 -2.65 2.46 10.32
N LEU A 195 -2.92 2.50 11.63
CA LEU A 195 -2.25 3.38 12.58
C LEU A 195 -0.74 3.12 12.62
N ILE A 196 -0.34 1.85 12.74
CA ILE A 196 1.06 1.44 12.79
C ILE A 196 1.77 1.76 11.47
N SER A 197 1.16 1.37 10.34
CA SER A 197 1.73 1.59 9.00
C SER A 197 1.95 3.08 8.71
N ASN A 198 0.94 3.91 8.96
CA ASN A 198 1.05 5.35 8.80
C ASN A 198 2.03 5.98 9.80
N GLY A 199 2.09 5.49 11.04
CA GLY A 199 3.10 5.89 12.01
C GLY A 199 4.53 5.65 11.50
N ILE A 200 4.79 4.51 10.88
CA ILE A 200 6.09 4.17 10.28
C ILE A 200 6.41 5.09 9.10
N LEU A 201 5.43 5.40 8.24
CA LEU A 201 5.61 6.37 7.16
C LEU A 201 5.95 7.77 7.70
N ILE A 202 5.27 8.22 8.76
CA ILE A 202 5.57 9.51 9.41
C ILE A 202 7.00 9.51 9.95
N LEU A 203 7.42 8.44 10.64
CA LEU A 203 8.79 8.30 11.14
C LEU A 203 9.81 8.35 9.99
N GLY A 204 9.56 7.64 8.88
CA GLY A 204 10.43 7.68 7.71
C GLY A 204 10.51 9.06 7.07
N LEU A 205 9.38 9.77 6.97
CA LEU A 205 9.32 11.13 6.42
C LEU A 205 10.01 12.15 7.33
N ILE A 206 9.93 11.99 8.65
CA ILE A 206 10.63 12.85 9.63
C ILE A 206 12.12 12.54 9.67
N GLY A 207 12.48 11.25 9.67
CA GLY A 207 13.84 10.73 9.74
C GLY A 207 14.67 11.01 8.49
N ASN A 208 14.04 11.13 7.31
CA ASN A 208 14.73 11.48 6.07
C ASN A 208 15.34 12.90 6.12
N LYS A 209 16.54 12.98 6.70
CA LYS A 209 17.44 14.13 6.63
C LYS A 209 18.36 13.89 5.45
N GLN A 210 18.29 14.76 4.44
CA GLN A 210 19.33 14.83 3.43
C GLN A 210 20.68 15.00 4.14
N GLU A 211 21.62 14.09 3.88
CA GLU A 211 23.03 14.46 3.99
C GLU A 211 23.19 15.71 3.12
N LYS A 212 23.52 16.84 3.75
CA LYS A 212 24.00 18.01 3.02
C LYS A 212 25.26 17.53 2.29
N ILE A 213 25.12 17.26 1.00
CA ILE A 213 26.26 17.17 0.10
C ILE A 213 26.98 18.50 0.26
N ARG A 214 28.12 18.44 0.95
CA ARG A 214 29.05 19.55 1.16
C ARG A 214 29.98 19.62 -0.03
#